data_AF-A0A0Q9JN67-F1
#
_entry.id   AF-A0A0Q9JN67-F1
#
_cell.length_a   1.000
_cell.length_b   1.000
_cell.length_c   1.000
_cell.angle_alpha   90.00
_cell.angle_beta   90.00
_cell.angle_gamma   90.00
#
_symmetry.space_group_name_H-M   'P 1'
#
loop_
_entity.id
_entity.type
_entity.pdbx_description
1 polymer ?
#
loop_
_entity_poly.entity_id
_entity_poly.type
_entity_poly.pdbx_seq_one_letter_code
_entity_poly.pdbx_strand_id
1 'polypeptide(L)'
;MPNDAARTSDAERTWEAVLRLHAALLPRLDRVVARDSGMPLTWYDVLLELRDGGGRLTMGELGERVVLSRTRVSRLVDELAAAGLVAREPNPHDGRSAFAVLTGDGRRRFLAAARVYVPAIEREFAAVDPGRLEELADGLEMVLGAVAPDAVIHDRRGGGSPRGR
;
A
#
# COMPACT_ATOMS: atom_id res chain seq x y z
N MET A 1 -15.14 45.75 -13.17
CA MET A 1 -14.72 44.42 -12.68
C MET A 1 -15.97 43.59 -12.42
N PRO A 2 -16.08 42.42 -13.06
CA PRO A 2 -16.43 41.24 -12.28
C PRO A 2 -15.46 40.08 -12.53
N ASN A 3 -14.74 39.74 -11.45
CA ASN A 3 -14.26 38.43 -11.04
C ASN A 3 -13.66 37.51 -12.12
N ASP A 4 -12.38 37.72 -12.40
CA ASP A 4 -11.47 36.70 -12.92
C ASP A 4 -11.21 35.67 -11.81
N ALA A 5 -12.27 34.96 -11.39
CA ALA A 5 -12.18 33.86 -10.44
C ALA A 5 -11.24 32.82 -11.07
N ALA A 6 -10.01 32.80 -10.57
CA ALA A 6 -8.90 32.00 -11.05
C ALA A 6 -9.40 30.63 -11.52
N ARG A 7 -9.28 30.36 -12.83
CA ARG A 7 -9.50 29.00 -13.32
C ARG A 7 -8.46 28.12 -12.65
N THR A 8 -8.89 27.34 -11.67
CA THR A 8 -8.08 26.30 -11.01
C THR A 8 -7.35 25.51 -12.10
N SER A 9 -6.02 25.46 -12.02
CA SER A 9 -5.22 24.74 -13.03
C SER A 9 -5.60 23.26 -13.04
N ASP A 10 -5.40 22.57 -14.17
CA ASP A 10 -5.68 21.14 -14.24
C ASP A 10 -4.83 20.36 -13.22
N ALA A 11 -3.61 20.84 -12.90
CA ALA A 11 -2.76 20.29 -11.85
C ALA A 11 -3.40 20.44 -10.46
N GLU A 12 -3.93 21.61 -10.12
CA GLU A 12 -4.57 21.87 -8.83
C GLU A 12 -5.87 21.07 -8.67
N ARG A 13 -6.69 20.97 -9.73
CA ARG A 13 -7.90 20.11 -9.75
C ARG A 13 -7.55 18.64 -9.56
N THR A 14 -6.47 18.18 -10.21
CA THR A 14 -5.99 16.79 -10.09
C THR A 14 -5.51 16.51 -8.67
N TRP A 15 -4.70 17.40 -8.10
CA TRP A 15 -4.24 17.27 -6.72
C TRP A 15 -5.39 17.23 -5.72
N GLU A 16 -6.37 18.13 -5.86
CA GLU A 16 -7.56 18.13 -5.02
C GLU A 16 -8.35 16.83 -5.15
N ALA A 17 -8.52 16.30 -6.37
CA ALA A 17 -9.20 15.04 -6.60
C ALA A 17 -8.48 13.87 -5.92
N VAL A 18 -7.15 13.80 -6.00
CA VAL A 18 -6.33 12.78 -5.32
C VAL A 18 -6.54 12.82 -3.80
N LEU A 19 -6.45 14.02 -3.21
CA LEU A 19 -6.63 14.18 -1.76
C LEU A 19 -8.04 13.78 -1.30
N ARG A 20 -9.07 14.25 -2.00
CA ARG A 20 -10.47 13.93 -1.68
C ARG A 20 -10.77 12.45 -1.85
N LEU A 21 -10.26 11.83 -2.92
CA LEU A 21 -10.42 10.41 -3.18
C LEU A 21 -9.74 9.58 -2.08
N HIS A 22 -8.50 9.91 -1.73
CA HIS A 22 -7.76 9.24 -0.65
C HIS A 22 -8.52 9.32 0.67
N ALA A 23 -8.95 10.53 1.08
CA ALA A 23 -9.68 10.74 2.32
C ALA A 23 -11.02 10.00 2.37
N ALA A 24 -11.71 9.87 1.22
CA ALA A 24 -12.99 9.18 1.13
C ALA A 24 -12.84 7.65 1.08
N LEU A 25 -11.90 7.14 0.28
CA LEU A 25 -11.76 5.70 0.03
C LEU A 25 -11.00 4.97 1.13
N LEU A 26 -9.94 5.54 1.67
CA LEU A 26 -9.08 4.83 2.63
C LEU A 26 -9.88 4.29 3.85
N PRO A 27 -10.75 5.09 4.51
CA PRO A 27 -11.56 4.57 5.61
C PRO A 27 -12.61 3.54 5.17
N ARG A 28 -13.08 3.58 3.93
CA ARG A 28 -14.04 2.59 3.39
C ARG A 28 -13.35 1.25 3.19
N LEU A 29 -12.19 1.25 2.55
CA LEU A 29 -11.38 0.07 2.32
C LEU A 29 -10.92 -0.55 3.64
N ASP A 30 -10.45 0.27 4.59
CA ASP A 30 -10.07 -0.22 5.92
C ASP A 30 -11.22 -0.92 6.63
N ARG A 31 -12.43 -0.34 6.62
CA ARG A 31 -13.62 -1.01 7.19
C ARG A 31 -13.96 -2.33 6.50
N VAL A 32 -13.87 -2.40 5.17
CA VAL A 32 -14.17 -3.63 4.42
C VAL A 32 -13.15 -4.72 4.75
N VAL A 33 -11.85 -4.40 4.68
CA VAL A 33 -10.79 -5.37 4.95
C VAL A 33 -10.82 -5.82 6.40
N ALA A 34 -10.99 -4.90 7.36
CA ALA A 34 -11.09 -5.24 8.77
C ALA A 34 -12.30 -6.15 9.05
N ARG A 35 -13.47 -5.84 8.50
CA ARG A 35 -14.69 -6.62 8.71
C ARG A 35 -14.60 -8.01 8.08
N ASP A 36 -14.14 -8.11 6.85
CA ASP A 36 -14.28 -9.34 6.04
C ASP A 36 -13.03 -10.23 6.09
N SER A 37 -11.88 -9.73 6.56
CA SER A 37 -10.65 -10.52 6.75
C SER A 37 -10.13 -10.55 8.19
N GLY A 38 -10.66 -9.71 9.08
CA GLY A 38 -10.15 -9.56 10.44
C GLY A 38 -8.80 -8.85 10.54
N MET A 39 -8.30 -8.27 9.44
CA MET A 39 -7.00 -7.59 9.37
C MET A 39 -7.18 -6.09 9.16
N PRO A 40 -6.61 -5.22 10.01
CA PRO A 40 -6.53 -3.79 9.74
C PRO A 40 -5.75 -3.49 8.46
N LEU A 41 -6.12 -2.46 7.70
CA LEU A 41 -5.44 -2.15 6.45
C LEU A 41 -3.97 -1.72 6.66
N THR A 42 -3.65 -1.16 7.82
CA THR A 42 -2.27 -0.85 8.22
C THR A 42 -1.41 -2.09 8.47
N TRP A 43 -2.01 -3.19 8.93
CA TRP A 43 -1.31 -4.48 9.02
C TRP A 43 -1.11 -5.07 7.63
N TYR A 44 -2.11 -4.98 6.77
CA TYR A 44 -2.02 -5.41 5.37
C TYR A 44 -0.89 -4.69 4.63
N ASP A 45 -0.78 -3.36 4.79
CA ASP A 45 0.28 -2.51 4.23
C ASP A 45 1.69 -3.01 4.62
N VAL A 46 1.95 -3.28 5.89
CA VAL A 46 3.23 -3.83 6.34
C VAL A 46 3.52 -5.21 5.73
N LEU A 47 2.53 -6.10 5.71
CA LEU A 47 2.70 -7.46 5.16
C LEU A 47 2.88 -7.45 3.64
N LEU A 48 2.25 -6.51 2.94
CA LEU A 48 2.44 -6.27 1.51
C LEU A 48 3.90 -5.93 1.22
N GLU A 49 4.44 -4.93 1.93
CA GLU A 49 5.81 -4.47 1.73
C GLU A 49 6.84 -5.54 2.08
N LEU A 50 6.61 -6.29 3.17
CA LEU A 50 7.45 -7.45 3.48
C LEU A 50 7.40 -8.50 2.39
N ARG A 51 6.22 -8.81 1.84
CA ARG A 51 6.08 -9.80 0.75
C ARG A 51 6.85 -9.36 -0.49
N ASP A 52 6.72 -8.09 -0.88
CA ASP A 52 7.38 -7.53 -2.07
C ASP A 52 8.88 -7.33 -1.86
N GLY A 53 9.32 -7.12 -0.61
CA GLY A 53 10.71 -7.15 -0.18
C GLY A 53 11.31 -8.56 -0.01
N GLY A 54 10.72 -9.61 -0.60
CA GLY A 54 11.25 -10.97 -0.51
C GLY A 54 11.01 -11.68 0.84
N GLY A 55 10.13 -11.13 1.68
CA GLY A 55 9.75 -11.67 2.98
C GLY A 55 10.61 -11.18 4.15
N ARG A 56 11.62 -10.34 3.93
CA ARG A 56 12.53 -9.86 4.97
C ARG A 56 13.06 -8.48 4.62
N LEU A 57 12.81 -7.50 5.49
CA LEU A 57 13.29 -6.13 5.35
C LEU A 57 13.86 -5.65 6.67
N THR A 58 14.88 -4.78 6.63
CA THR A 58 15.26 -4.02 7.82
C THR A 58 14.13 -3.08 8.24
N MET A 59 14.07 -2.70 9.52
CA MET A 59 13.09 -1.72 10.00
C MET A 59 13.16 -0.38 9.26
N GLY A 60 14.35 0.03 8.81
CA GLY A 60 14.56 1.25 8.02
C GLY A 60 13.97 1.13 6.62
N GLU A 61 14.30 0.06 5.88
CA GLU A 61 13.72 -0.19 4.54
C GLU A 61 12.20 -0.33 4.60
N LEU A 62 11.68 -1.05 5.61
CA LEU A 62 10.25 -1.19 5.81
C LEU A 62 9.59 0.16 6.08
N GLY A 63 10.22 1.02 6.90
CA GLY A 63 9.73 2.37 7.20
C GLY A 63 9.65 3.29 5.98
N GLU A 64 10.57 3.18 5.03
CA GLU A 64 10.52 3.96 3.78
C GLU A 64 9.51 3.43 2.76
N ARG A 65 9.17 2.14 2.85
CA ARG A 65 8.27 1.47 1.91
C ARG A 65 6.80 1.58 2.28
N VAL A 66 6.47 1.50 3.57
CA VAL A 66 5.07 1.48 4.01
C VAL A 66 4.39 2.83 3.77
N VAL A 67 3.18 2.79 3.22
CA VAL A 67 2.46 4.01 2.82
C VAL A 67 1.52 4.49 3.93
N LEU A 68 0.77 3.56 4.54
CA LEU A 68 -0.26 3.88 5.53
C LEU A 68 0.28 3.95 6.96
N SER A 69 1.54 3.55 7.15
CA SER A 69 2.10 3.27 8.48
C SER A 69 3.47 3.89 8.77
N ARG A 70 3.92 4.84 7.95
CA ARG A 70 5.28 5.44 8.01
C ARG A 70 5.73 5.91 9.39
N THR A 71 4.85 6.53 10.19
CA THR A 71 5.21 7.06 11.53
C THR A 71 5.08 6.04 12.67
N ARG A 72 4.50 4.86 12.41
CA ARG A 72 4.15 3.85 13.43
C ARG A 72 4.63 2.45 13.09
N VAL A 73 5.51 2.31 12.09
CA VAL A 73 5.96 1.02 11.56
C VAL A 73 6.50 0.08 12.65
N SER A 74 7.33 0.59 13.57
CA SER A 74 7.86 -0.22 14.68
C SER A 74 6.76 -0.81 15.54
N ARG A 75 5.80 0.03 15.97
CA ARG A 75 4.66 -0.43 16.76
C ARG A 75 3.83 -1.47 16.02
N LEU A 76 3.58 -1.28 14.73
CA LEU A 76 2.80 -2.24 13.94
C LEU A 76 3.54 -3.57 13.77
N VAL A 77 4.86 -3.54 13.59
CA VAL A 77 5.68 -4.76 13.58
C VAL A 77 5.62 -5.46 14.95
N ASP A 78 5.62 -4.73 16.07
CA ASP A 78 5.46 -5.32 17.40
C ASP A 78 4.09 -6.00 17.55
N GLU A 79 3.02 -5.35 17.10
CA GLU A 79 1.66 -5.90 17.11
C GLU A 79 1.55 -7.15 16.20
N LEU A 80 2.12 -7.10 14.99
CA LEU A 80 2.19 -8.23 14.06
C LEU A 80 3.02 -9.39 14.60
N ALA A 81 4.10 -9.10 15.33
CA ALA A 81 4.93 -10.10 15.97
C ALA A 81 4.20 -10.78 17.13
N ALA A 82 3.50 -10.01 17.96
CA ALA A 82 2.64 -10.55 19.00
C ALA A 82 1.51 -11.44 18.41
N ALA A 83 1.04 -11.12 17.21
CA ALA A 83 0.07 -11.92 16.47
C ALA A 83 0.67 -13.12 15.70
N GLY A 84 2.00 -13.31 15.73
CA GLY A 84 2.70 -14.41 15.03
C GLY A 84 2.82 -14.25 13.51
N LEU A 85 2.48 -13.08 12.97
CA LEU A 85 2.47 -12.80 11.52
C LEU A 85 3.82 -12.31 11.00
N VAL A 86 4.63 -11.73 11.89
CA VAL A 86 5.99 -11.28 11.61
C VAL A 86 6.91 -11.80 12.73
N ALA A 87 8.17 -12.06 12.41
CA ALA A 87 9.22 -12.28 13.39
C ALA A 87 10.21 -11.11 13.37
N ARG A 88 10.78 -10.78 14.52
CA ARG A 88 11.92 -9.85 14.60
C ARG A 88 13.20 -10.64 14.74
N GLU A 89 14.16 -10.37 13.85
CA GLU A 89 15.48 -10.98 13.87
C GLU A 89 16.57 -9.91 14.06
N PRO A 90 17.59 -10.15 14.90
CA PRO A 90 18.74 -9.26 14.99
C PRO A 90 19.45 -9.12 13.64
N ASN A 91 19.97 -7.93 13.34
CA ASN A 91 20.86 -7.77 12.20
C ASN A 91 22.32 -8.04 12.61
N PRO A 92 22.96 -9.12 12.10
CA PRO A 92 24.33 -9.47 12.49
C PRO A 92 25.37 -8.47 11.97
N HIS A 93 25.02 -7.65 10.99
CA HIS A 93 25.90 -6.65 10.40
C HIS A 93 25.76 -5.25 11.03
N ASP A 94 24.67 -5.01 11.76
CA ASP A 94 24.42 -3.76 12.47
C ASP A 94 23.57 -4.00 13.72
N GLY A 95 24.21 -3.97 14.90
CA GLY A 95 23.53 -4.19 16.18
C GLY A 95 22.50 -3.13 16.58
N ARG A 96 22.40 -2.02 15.83
CA ARG A 96 21.35 -1.00 16.02
C ARG A 96 20.12 -1.24 15.15
N SER A 97 20.21 -2.19 14.20
CA SER A 97 19.15 -2.54 13.26
C SER A 97 18.56 -3.93 13.56
N ALA A 98 17.32 -4.11 13.15
CA ALA A 98 16.63 -5.39 13.20
C ALA A 98 15.91 -5.64 11.88
N PHE A 99 15.70 -6.90 11.57
CA PHE A 99 14.87 -7.35 10.47
C PHE A 99 13.45 -7.63 10.96
N ALA A 100 12.47 -7.23 10.16
CA ALA A 100 11.13 -7.78 10.19
C ALA A 100 11.04 -8.89 9.14
N VAL A 101 10.56 -10.07 9.54
CA VAL A 101 10.50 -11.25 8.69
C VAL A 101 9.07 -11.77 8.62
N LEU A 102 8.54 -11.90 7.41
CA LEU A 102 7.21 -12.43 7.16
C LEU A 102 7.16 -13.92 7.51
N THR A 103 6.27 -14.30 8.44
CA THR A 103 6.10 -15.72 8.79
C THR A 103 5.23 -16.44 7.78
N GLY A 104 5.23 -17.78 7.84
CA GLY A 104 4.29 -18.59 7.06
C GLY A 104 2.82 -18.26 7.37
N ASP A 105 2.47 -17.96 8.63
CA ASP A 105 1.11 -17.53 8.98
C ASP A 105 0.82 -16.12 8.47
N GLY A 106 1.78 -15.20 8.58
CA GLY A 106 1.68 -13.86 8.00
C GLY A 106 1.39 -13.90 6.51
N ARG A 107 2.11 -14.73 5.74
CA ARG A 107 1.87 -14.91 4.31
C ARG A 107 0.47 -15.47 4.04
N ARG A 108 0.00 -16.47 4.80
CA ARG A 108 -1.35 -17.02 4.63
C ARG A 108 -2.44 -15.98 4.91
N ARG A 109 -2.34 -15.24 6.01
CA ARG A 109 -3.32 -14.21 6.37
C ARG A 109 -3.30 -13.03 5.39
N PHE A 110 -2.12 -12.62 4.93
CA PHE A 110 -1.98 -11.62 3.87
C PHE A 110 -2.73 -12.05 2.60
N LEU A 111 -2.54 -13.29 2.13
CA LEU A 111 -3.24 -13.80 0.95
C LEU A 111 -4.76 -13.87 1.14
N ALA A 112 -5.22 -14.21 2.34
CA ALA A 112 -6.65 -14.20 2.67
C ALA A 112 -7.23 -12.77 2.64
N ALA A 113 -6.53 -11.80 3.24
CA ALA A 113 -6.92 -10.39 3.20
C ALA A 113 -6.86 -9.79 1.79
N ALA A 114 -5.89 -10.19 0.97
CA ALA A 114 -5.77 -9.73 -0.42
C ALA A 114 -6.99 -10.12 -1.27
N ARG A 115 -7.59 -11.29 -1.02
CA ARG A 115 -8.84 -11.74 -1.68
C ARG A 115 -10.05 -10.89 -1.32
N VAL A 116 -9.99 -10.11 -0.25
CA VAL A 116 -11.00 -9.12 0.13
C VAL A 116 -10.64 -7.75 -0.42
N TYR A 117 -9.39 -7.34 -0.23
CA TYR A 117 -8.92 -5.99 -0.54
C TYR A 117 -8.92 -5.69 -2.04
N VAL A 118 -8.40 -6.60 -2.87
CA VAL A 118 -8.30 -6.37 -4.33
C VAL A 118 -9.69 -6.19 -4.95
N PRO A 119 -10.68 -7.09 -4.74
CA PRO A 119 -12.02 -6.86 -5.27
C PRO A 119 -12.73 -5.65 -4.65
N ALA A 120 -12.38 -5.25 -3.42
CA ALA A 120 -12.93 -4.04 -2.81
C ALA A 120 -12.45 -2.78 -3.54
N ILE A 121 -11.17 -2.71 -3.91
CA ILE A 121 -10.65 -1.63 -4.74
C ILE A 121 -11.37 -1.62 -6.09
N GLU A 122 -11.42 -2.76 -6.79
CA GLU A 122 -12.05 -2.86 -8.11
C GLU A 122 -13.49 -2.35 -8.10
N ARG A 123 -14.27 -2.67 -7.06
CA ARG A 123 -15.65 -2.18 -6.90
C ARG A 123 -15.76 -0.66 -6.77
N GLU A 124 -14.82 0.00 -6.09
CA GLU A 124 -14.85 1.46 -5.91
C GLU A 124 -14.51 2.19 -7.22
N PHE A 125 -13.79 1.54 -8.15
CA PHE A 125 -13.44 2.10 -9.46
C PHE A 125 -14.31 1.59 -10.61
N ALA A 126 -15.26 0.68 -10.37
CA ALA A 126 -16.06 0.01 -11.40
C ALA A 126 -16.93 0.95 -12.27
N ALA A 127 -17.18 2.19 -11.83
CA ALA A 127 -17.94 3.19 -12.59
C ALA A 127 -17.09 3.94 -13.63
N VAL A 128 -15.76 3.78 -13.61
CA VAL A 128 -14.84 4.45 -14.52
C VAL A 128 -14.45 3.49 -15.64
N ASP A 129 -14.43 3.99 -16.87
CA ASP A 129 -13.95 3.22 -18.03
C ASP A 129 -12.50 2.74 -17.84
N PRO A 130 -12.16 1.48 -18.19
CA PRO A 130 -10.82 0.94 -18.01
C PRO A 130 -9.70 1.73 -18.70
N GLY A 131 -9.94 2.24 -19.92
CA GLY A 131 -8.92 3.03 -20.63
C GLY A 131 -8.64 4.35 -19.93
N ARG A 132 -9.69 4.98 -19.38
CA ARG A 132 -9.53 6.18 -18.56
C ARG A 132 -8.83 5.92 -17.23
N LEU A 133 -9.00 4.74 -16.63
CA LEU A 133 -8.26 4.34 -15.43
C LEU A 133 -6.78 4.14 -15.72
N GLU A 134 -6.44 3.54 -16.87
CA GLU A 134 -5.06 3.37 -17.34
C GLU A 134 -4.39 4.74 -17.54
N GLU A 135 -5.03 5.66 -18.28
CA GLU A 135 -4.52 7.03 -18.47
C GLU A 135 -4.31 7.79 -17.15
N LEU A 136 -5.25 7.64 -16.20
CA LEU A 136 -5.13 8.25 -14.87
C LEU A 136 -3.96 7.65 -14.08
N ALA A 137 -3.81 6.33 -14.11
CA ALA A 137 -2.73 5.64 -13.42
C ALA A 137 -1.37 6.07 -13.96
N ASP A 138 -1.18 6.04 -15.28
CA ASP A 138 0.05 6.45 -15.95
C ASP A 138 0.42 7.89 -15.62
N GLY A 139 -0.55 8.81 -15.64
CA GLY A 139 -0.33 10.21 -15.28
C GLY A 139 0.11 10.39 -13.83
N LEU A 140 -0.52 9.69 -12.88
CA LEU A 140 -0.15 9.74 -11.46
C LEU A 140 1.22 9.08 -11.20
N GLU A 141 1.53 7.97 -11.86
CA GLU A 141 2.82 7.29 -11.78
C GLU A 141 3.96 8.17 -12.33
N MET A 142 3.71 8.91 -13.42
CA MET A 142 4.66 9.89 -13.94
C MET A 142 4.97 11.00 -12.93
N VAL A 143 3.94 11.53 -12.24
CA VAL A 143 4.12 12.53 -11.18
C VAL A 143 4.89 11.93 -10.00
N LEU A 144 4.55 10.72 -9.56
CA LEU A 144 5.23 10.02 -8.47
C LEU A 144 6.71 9.79 -8.77
N GLY A 145 7.04 9.33 -9.98
CA GLY A 145 8.43 9.12 -10.41
C GLY A 145 9.25 10.42 -10.43
N ALA A 146 8.61 11.56 -10.71
CA ALA A 146 9.29 12.87 -10.70
C ALA A 146 9.58 13.40 -9.29
N VAL A 147 8.69 13.14 -8.31
CA VAL A 147 8.83 13.67 -6.93
C VAL A 147 9.53 12.72 -5.97
N ALA A 148 9.52 11.42 -6.26
CA ALA A 148 10.12 10.40 -5.43
C ALA A 148 10.78 9.33 -6.31
N PRO A 149 11.89 9.65 -6.98
CA PRO A 149 12.55 8.75 -7.94
C PRO A 149 13.03 7.45 -7.29
N ASP A 150 13.27 7.46 -5.97
CA ASP A 150 13.67 6.31 -5.17
C ASP A 150 12.51 5.67 -4.38
N ALA A 151 11.29 6.22 -4.45
CA ALA A 151 10.14 5.54 -3.88
C ALA A 151 9.92 4.25 -4.66
N VAL A 152 9.80 3.13 -3.94
CA VAL A 152 9.57 1.82 -4.55
C VAL A 152 8.19 1.83 -5.19
N ILE A 153 8.13 2.16 -6.48
CA ILE A 153 6.95 1.91 -7.31
C ILE A 153 6.94 0.41 -7.56
N HIS A 154 6.16 -0.32 -6.77
CA HIS A 154 5.95 -1.73 -7.03
C HIS A 154 5.21 -1.87 -8.35
N ASP A 155 5.88 -2.39 -9.37
CA ASP A 155 5.21 -2.83 -10.59
C ASP A 155 4.25 -3.97 -10.23
N ARG A 156 2.96 -3.64 -10.13
CA ARG A 156 1.89 -4.58 -9.76
C ARG A 156 1.43 -5.45 -10.94
N ARG A 157 2.05 -5.35 -12.13
CA ARG A 157 1.67 -6.14 -13.33
C ARG A 157 2.04 -7.64 -13.25
N GLY A 158 2.40 -8.15 -12.07
CA GLY A 158 2.87 -9.53 -11.84
C GLY A 158 1.92 -10.48 -11.12
N GLY A 159 0.60 -10.30 -11.24
CA GLY A 159 -0.42 -11.21 -10.68
C GLY A 159 -0.83 -12.35 -11.62
N GLY A 160 0.07 -12.83 -12.47
CA GLY A 160 -0.18 -13.93 -13.39
C GLY A 160 -0.23 -15.27 -12.68
N SER A 161 -1.42 -15.85 -12.61
CA SER A 161 -1.69 -17.23 -12.15
C SER A 161 -0.62 -18.23 -12.64
N PRO A 162 -0.06 -19.11 -11.78
CA PRO A 162 0.78 -20.20 -12.26
C PRO A 162 -0.12 -21.16 -13.05
N ARG A 163 -0.03 -21.10 -14.39
CA ARG A 163 -0.59 -22.15 -15.24
C ARG A 163 0.15 -23.43 -14.87
N GLY A 164 -0.58 -24.32 -14.21
CA GLY A 164 -0.07 -25.61 -13.77
C GLY A 164 0.08 -26.59 -14.92
N ARG A 165 1.09 -27.45 -14.72
CA ARG A 165 1.39 -28.75 -15.35
C ARG A 165 1.79 -28.75 -16.82
#